data_AF-A0AAW8Z911-F1
#
_entry.id   AF-A0AAW8Z911-F1
#
_cell.length_a   1.000
_cell.length_b   1.000
_cell.length_c   1.000
_cell.angle_alpha   90.00
_cell.angle_beta   90.00
_cell.angle_gamma   90.00
#
_symmetry.space_group_name_H-M   'P 1'
#
loop_
_entity.id
_entity.type
_entity.pdbx_description
1 polymer ?
#
loop_
_entity_poly.entity_id
_entity_poly.type
_entity_poly.pdbx_seq_one_letter_code
_entity_poly.pdbx_strand_id
1 'polypeptide(L)'
;MAKQELIKATKNLKNVTVIPKPSPDMAFQAFKMLADAHHEYRMTVQAETTKREAIHAWRDVNVGKIEQQTEFLKAYLSETFKERRHSIDEMFERLDKGIEAGNMDLVNVAMESITTIVKSSPLKEAEKIIQALNDPNIEKIEF
;
A
#
# COMPACT_ATOMS: atom_id res chain seq x y z
N MET A 1 21.74 -52.68 -62.45
CA MET A 1 21.88 -51.95 -61.16
C MET A 1 20.68 -51.04 -60.85
N ALA A 2 20.05 -50.37 -61.81
CA ALA A 2 18.88 -49.50 -61.56
C ALA A 2 17.60 -50.19 -60.99
N LYS A 3 17.37 -51.47 -61.31
CA LYS A 3 16.19 -52.22 -60.81
C LYS A 3 16.24 -52.52 -59.30
N GLN A 4 17.44 -52.74 -58.74
CA GLN A 4 17.62 -53.05 -57.32
C GLN A 4 17.51 -51.78 -56.45
N GLU A 5 17.96 -50.63 -56.96
CA GLU A 5 17.79 -49.31 -56.33
C GLU A 5 16.29 -48.94 -56.22
N LEU A 6 15.51 -49.16 -57.28
CA LEU A 6 14.05 -48.94 -57.30
C LEU A 6 13.28 -49.87 -56.32
N ILE A 7 13.73 -51.12 -56.16
CA ILE A 7 13.15 -52.08 -55.21
C ILE A 7 13.51 -51.72 -53.76
N LYS A 8 14.71 -51.15 -53.52
CA LYS A 8 15.11 -50.62 -52.21
C LYS A 8 14.32 -49.36 -51.84
N ALA A 9 14.13 -48.44 -52.78
CA ALA A 9 13.37 -47.20 -52.57
C ALA A 9 11.88 -47.49 -52.25
N THR A 10 11.27 -48.46 -52.94
CA THR A 10 9.89 -48.89 -52.67
C THR A 10 9.72 -49.64 -51.35
N LYS A 11 10.78 -50.30 -50.84
CA LYS A 11 10.76 -50.96 -49.52
C LYS A 11 10.83 -49.96 -48.37
N ASN A 12 11.54 -48.84 -48.53
CA ASN A 12 11.63 -47.77 -47.54
C ASN A 12 10.36 -46.91 -47.44
N LEU A 13 9.53 -46.85 -48.48
CA LEU A 13 8.21 -46.20 -48.43
C LEU A 13 7.17 -47.00 -47.61
N LYS A 14 7.43 -48.28 -47.31
CA LYS A 14 6.56 -49.09 -46.42
C LYS A 14 6.82 -48.87 -44.92
N ASN A 15 7.92 -48.19 -44.59
CA ASN A 15 8.27 -47.80 -43.21
C ASN A 15 7.96 -46.32 -42.94
N VAL A 16 7.08 -45.71 -43.73
CA VAL A 16 6.38 -44.52 -43.25
C VAL A 16 5.54 -45.00 -42.08
N THR A 17 5.90 -44.61 -40.86
CA THR A 17 5.11 -44.84 -39.66
C THR A 17 3.69 -44.41 -39.98
N VAL A 18 2.80 -45.38 -40.21
CA VAL A 18 1.39 -45.09 -40.46
C VAL A 18 0.94 -44.37 -39.21
N ILE A 19 0.68 -43.07 -39.32
CA ILE A 19 0.07 -42.31 -38.23
C ILE A 19 -1.18 -43.10 -37.88
N PRO A 20 -1.29 -43.67 -36.67
CA PRO A 20 -2.40 -44.54 -36.33
C PRO A 20 -3.68 -43.76 -36.62
N LYS A 21 -4.53 -44.33 -37.48
CA LYS A 21 -5.75 -43.67 -37.92
C LYS A 21 -6.53 -43.29 -36.65
N PRO A 22 -6.83 -42.01 -36.41
CA PRO A 22 -7.37 -41.56 -35.13
C PRO A 22 -8.63 -42.37 -34.85
N SER A 23 -8.62 -43.11 -33.75
CA SER A 23 -9.77 -43.87 -33.29
C SER A 23 -10.81 -42.91 -32.72
N PRO A 24 -12.10 -43.28 -32.70
CA PRO A 24 -13.12 -42.52 -31.99
C PRO A 24 -12.71 -42.21 -30.54
N ASP A 25 -12.04 -43.14 -29.87
CA ASP A 25 -11.55 -42.96 -28.50
C ASP A 25 -10.43 -41.89 -28.41
N MET A 26 -9.49 -41.87 -29.35
CA MET A 26 -8.43 -40.84 -29.40
C MET A 26 -9.03 -39.45 -29.63
N ALA A 27 -10.02 -39.34 -30.53
CA ALA A 27 -10.72 -38.08 -30.77
C ALA A 27 -11.52 -37.61 -29.54
N PHE A 28 -12.20 -38.54 -28.86
CA PHE A 28 -12.92 -38.23 -27.62
C PHE A 28 -11.98 -37.79 -26.50
N GLN A 29 -10.83 -38.46 -26.33
CA GLN A 29 -9.85 -38.06 -25.32
C GLN A 29 -9.25 -36.68 -25.62
N ALA A 30 -8.91 -36.38 -26.87
CA ALA A 30 -8.42 -35.06 -27.25
C ALA A 30 -9.47 -33.96 -26.97
N PHE A 31 -10.74 -34.22 -27.30
CA PHE A 31 -11.83 -33.31 -26.97
C PHE A 31 -11.99 -33.12 -25.46
N LYS A 32 -11.96 -34.23 -24.70
CA LYS A 32 -12.04 -34.19 -23.24
C LYS A 32 -10.89 -33.39 -22.63
N MET A 33 -9.66 -33.58 -23.09
CA MET A 33 -8.50 -32.80 -22.64
C MET A 33 -8.68 -31.31 -22.92
N LEU A 34 -9.20 -30.92 -24.09
CA LEU A 34 -9.49 -29.52 -24.40
C LEU A 34 -10.60 -28.95 -23.53
N ALA A 35 -11.66 -29.71 -23.29
CA ALA A 35 -12.77 -29.30 -22.44
C ALA A 35 -12.33 -29.14 -20.97
N ASP A 36 -11.56 -30.09 -20.46
CA ASP A 36 -11.00 -30.06 -19.10
C ASP A 36 -10.02 -28.89 -18.95
N ALA A 37 -9.10 -28.68 -19.90
CA ALA A 37 -8.16 -27.55 -19.88
C ALA A 37 -8.87 -26.18 -19.95
N HIS A 38 -9.93 -26.06 -20.76
CA HIS A 38 -10.75 -24.84 -20.80
C HIS A 38 -11.48 -24.61 -19.48
N HIS A 39 -12.04 -25.67 -18.87
CA HIS A 39 -12.69 -25.59 -17.57
C HIS A 39 -11.71 -25.14 -16.49
N GLU A 40 -10.54 -25.78 -16.39
CA GLU A 40 -9.46 -25.40 -15.46
C GLU A 40 -9.04 -23.94 -15.65
N TYR A 41 -8.79 -23.53 -16.90
CA TYR A 41 -8.47 -22.14 -17.22
C TYR A 41 -9.54 -21.17 -16.72
N ARG A 42 -10.82 -21.45 -16.96
CA ARG A 42 -11.94 -20.60 -16.51
C ARG A 42 -12.00 -20.50 -14.99
N MET A 43 -11.81 -21.62 -14.29
CA MET A 43 -11.78 -21.66 -12.83
C MET A 43 -10.60 -20.86 -12.27
N THR A 44 -9.41 -21.00 -12.86
CA THR A 44 -8.23 -20.22 -12.46
C THR A 44 -8.44 -18.73 -12.71
N VAL A 45 -8.95 -18.34 -13.88
CA VAL A 45 -9.23 -16.92 -14.19
C VAL A 45 -10.21 -16.33 -13.17
N GLN A 46 -11.27 -17.04 -12.82
CA GLN A 46 -12.24 -16.56 -11.84
C GLN A 46 -11.59 -16.37 -10.46
N ALA A 47 -10.85 -17.38 -9.97
CA ALA A 47 -10.17 -17.30 -8.68
C ALA A 47 -9.14 -16.16 -8.62
N GLU A 48 -8.33 -16.01 -9.67
CA GLU A 48 -7.32 -14.95 -9.74
C GLU A 48 -7.94 -13.56 -9.90
N THR A 49 -9.08 -13.45 -10.57
CA THR A 49 -9.85 -12.18 -10.65
C THR A 49 -10.31 -11.76 -9.26
N THR A 50 -10.93 -12.66 -8.50
CA THR A 50 -11.36 -12.38 -7.13
C THR A 50 -10.18 -12.01 -6.22
N LYS A 51 -9.04 -12.69 -6.34
CA LYS A 51 -7.83 -12.33 -5.57
C LYS A 51 -7.34 -10.93 -5.91
N ARG A 52 -7.32 -10.54 -7.20
CA ARG A 52 -6.94 -9.20 -7.64
C ARG A 52 -7.90 -8.15 -7.11
N GLU A 53 -9.21 -8.39 -7.17
CA GLU A 53 -10.22 -7.50 -6.60
C GLU A 53 -10.01 -7.29 -5.09
N ALA A 54 -9.72 -8.37 -4.33
CA ALA A 54 -9.40 -8.27 -2.91
C ALA A 54 -8.14 -7.43 -2.66
N ILE A 55 -7.08 -7.60 -3.47
CA ILE A 55 -5.86 -6.79 -3.40
C ILE A 55 -6.16 -5.32 -3.71
N HIS A 56 -6.99 -5.03 -4.71
CA HIS A 56 -7.40 -3.66 -5.04
C HIS A 56 -8.19 -3.02 -3.90
N ALA A 57 -9.18 -3.72 -3.34
CA ALA A 57 -9.94 -3.23 -2.20
C ALA A 57 -9.05 -2.97 -0.97
N TRP A 58 -8.13 -3.90 -0.67
CA TRP A 58 -7.17 -3.72 0.41
C TRP A 58 -6.26 -2.50 0.17
N ARG A 59 -5.74 -2.36 -1.05
CA ARG A 59 -4.93 -1.20 -1.44
C ARG A 59 -5.71 0.09 -1.24
N ASP A 60 -6.94 0.18 -1.75
CA ASP A 60 -7.72 1.41 -1.74
C ASP A 60 -8.04 1.87 -0.31
N VAL A 61 -8.36 0.93 0.59
CA VAL A 61 -8.54 1.22 2.02
C VAL A 61 -7.24 1.73 2.66
N ASN A 62 -6.11 1.07 2.40
CA ASN A 62 -4.83 1.45 3.02
C ASN A 62 -4.31 2.80 2.48
N VAL A 63 -4.44 3.05 1.17
CA VAL A 63 -4.08 4.33 0.56
C VAL A 63 -4.96 5.44 1.14
N GLY A 64 -6.28 5.25 1.19
CA GLY A 64 -7.19 6.23 1.77
C GLY A 64 -6.88 6.51 3.25
N LYS A 65 -6.52 5.49 4.03
CA LYS A 65 -6.06 5.65 5.41
C LYS A 65 -4.80 6.52 5.50
N ILE A 66 -3.78 6.25 4.67
CA ILE A 66 -2.52 7.02 4.65
C ILE A 66 -2.76 8.47 4.24
N GLU A 67 -3.60 8.70 3.24
CA GLU A 67 -3.97 10.04 2.78
C GLU A 67 -4.65 10.83 3.90
N GLN A 68 -5.63 10.23 4.58
CA GLN A 68 -6.31 10.87 5.72
C GLN A 68 -5.36 11.17 6.88
N GLN A 69 -4.48 10.24 7.24
CA GLN A 69 -3.47 10.46 8.28
C GLN A 69 -2.50 11.59 7.90
N THR A 70 -2.15 11.68 6.62
CA THR A 70 -1.28 12.74 6.08
C THR A 70 -1.95 14.11 6.18
N GLU A 71 -3.20 14.23 5.74
CA GLU A 71 -3.93 15.50 5.80
C GLU A 71 -4.20 15.94 7.23
N PHE A 72 -4.56 15.00 8.11
CA PHE A 72 -4.68 15.27 9.54
C PHE A 72 -3.37 15.78 10.14
N LEU A 73 -2.24 15.11 9.87
CA LEU A 73 -0.93 15.51 10.41
C LEU A 73 -0.51 16.89 9.92
N LYS A 74 -0.73 17.20 8.64
CA LYS A 74 -0.46 18.53 8.08
C LYS A 74 -1.28 19.61 8.79
N ALA A 75 -2.58 19.37 8.97
CA ALA A 75 -3.48 20.31 9.63
C ALA A 75 -3.08 20.53 11.10
N TYR A 76 -2.83 19.43 11.84
CA TYR A 76 -2.38 19.47 13.23
C TYR A 76 -1.09 20.29 13.37
N LEU A 77 -0.05 19.95 12.60
CA LEU A 77 1.23 20.67 12.68
C LEU A 77 1.08 22.15 12.31
N SER A 78 0.30 22.46 11.27
CA SER A 78 0.04 23.84 10.86
C SER A 78 -0.56 24.67 11.99
N GLU A 79 -1.64 24.19 12.61
CA GLU A 79 -2.28 24.92 13.70
C GLU A 79 -1.40 24.95 14.96
N THR A 80 -0.76 23.85 15.34
CA THR A 80 0.15 23.82 16.49
C THR A 80 1.30 24.80 16.34
N PHE A 81 1.95 24.89 15.17
CA PHE A 81 3.03 25.86 14.97
C PHE A 81 2.54 27.31 14.93
N LYS A 82 1.32 27.54 14.43
CA LYS A 82 0.68 28.87 14.44
C LYS A 82 0.34 29.33 15.85
N GLU A 83 -0.24 28.45 16.68
CA GLU A 83 -0.51 28.72 18.10
C GLU A 83 0.77 28.97 18.89
N ARG A 84 1.81 28.16 18.64
CA ARG A 84 3.13 28.34 19.27
C ARG A 84 3.75 29.68 18.89
N ARG A 85 3.68 30.09 17.63
CA ARG A 85 4.16 31.41 17.19
C ARG A 85 3.43 32.51 17.95
N HIS A 86 2.10 32.50 17.91
CA HIS A 86 1.29 33.51 18.59
C HIS A 86 1.61 33.57 20.09
N SER A 87 1.72 32.43 20.76
CA SER A 87 2.04 32.36 22.18
C SER A 87 3.43 32.92 22.50
N ILE A 88 4.43 32.63 21.66
CA ILE A 88 5.79 33.16 21.84
C ILE A 88 5.83 34.67 21.60
N ASP A 89 5.19 35.17 20.55
CA ASP A 89 5.12 36.60 20.23
C ASP A 89 4.49 37.39 21.40
N GLU A 90 3.38 36.89 21.93
CA GLU A 90 2.70 37.42 23.12
C GLU A 90 3.56 37.39 24.39
N MET A 91 4.45 36.40 24.55
CA MET A 91 5.38 36.36 25.67
C MET A 91 6.52 37.37 25.52
N PHE A 92 6.98 37.64 24.30
CA PHE A 92 7.93 38.72 24.05
C PHE A 92 7.31 40.09 24.36
N GLU A 93 6.06 40.35 23.99
CA GLU A 93 5.39 41.59 24.39
C GLU A 93 5.26 41.75 25.91
N ARG A 94 5.00 40.65 26.63
CA ARG A 94 4.97 40.67 28.11
C ARG A 94 6.36 40.88 28.70
N LEU A 95 7.39 40.32 28.08
CA LEU A 95 8.79 40.50 28.48
C LEU A 95 9.17 41.99 28.38
N ASP A 96 8.86 42.63 27.25
CA ASP A 96 9.14 44.05 27.02
C ASP A 96 8.42 44.93 28.06
N LYS A 97 7.12 44.70 28.29
CA LYS A 97 6.35 45.39 29.33
C LYS A 97 6.92 45.18 30.73
N GLY A 98 7.40 43.97 31.03
CA GLY A 98 8.06 43.66 32.30
C GLY A 98 9.34 44.44 32.51
N ILE A 99 10.16 44.56 31.48
CA ILE A 99 11.40 45.34 31.49
C ILE A 99 11.08 46.83 31.69
N GLU A 100 10.14 47.39 30.92
CA GLU A 100 9.73 48.79 31.03
C GLU A 100 9.18 49.16 32.41
N ALA A 101 8.43 48.24 33.02
CA ALA A 101 7.83 48.44 34.34
C ALA A 101 8.77 48.10 35.51
N GLY A 102 9.99 47.60 35.26
CA GLY A 102 10.89 47.07 36.30
C GLY A 102 10.33 45.85 37.04
N ASN A 103 9.37 45.14 36.45
CA ASN A 103 8.70 43.99 37.04
C ASN A 103 9.45 42.70 36.67
N MET A 104 10.44 42.34 37.49
CA MET A 104 11.27 41.15 37.27
C MET A 104 10.50 39.83 37.37
N ASP A 105 9.38 39.79 38.10
CA ASP A 105 8.54 38.60 38.16
C ASP A 105 7.88 38.32 36.81
N LEU A 106 7.35 39.36 36.15
CA LEU A 106 6.78 39.25 34.80
C LEU A 106 7.83 38.83 33.77
N VAL A 107 9.05 39.37 33.88
CA VAL A 107 10.19 39.00 33.03
C VAL A 107 10.50 37.51 33.17
N ASN A 108 10.61 37.01 34.41
CA ASN A 108 10.92 35.61 34.67
C ASN A 108 9.84 34.67 34.14
N VAL A 109 8.56 34.99 34.38
CA VAL A 109 7.43 34.18 33.91
C VAL A 109 7.36 34.12 32.38
N ALA A 110 7.59 35.24 31.69
CA ALA A 110 7.61 35.27 30.23
C ALA A 110 8.75 34.40 29.66
N MET A 111 9.96 34.51 30.23
CA MET A 111 11.12 33.70 29.81
C MET A 111 10.92 32.20 30.08
N GLU A 112 10.34 31.84 31.22
CA GLU A 112 10.04 30.45 31.56
C GLU A 112 8.98 29.86 30.63
N SER A 113 7.96 30.66 30.26
CA SER A 113 6.92 30.27 29.31
C SER A 113 7.51 30.01 27.92
N ILE A 114 8.34 30.92 27.41
CA ILE A 114 9.04 30.74 26.13
C ILE A 114 9.89 29.46 26.17
N THR A 115 10.67 29.29 27.24
CA THR A 115 11.54 28.11 27.41
C THR A 115 10.72 26.82 27.42
N THR A 116 9.57 26.81 28.08
CA THR A 116 8.68 25.65 28.15
C THR A 116 8.12 25.29 26.78
N ILE A 117 7.64 26.29 26.02
CA ILE A 117 7.14 26.09 24.65
C ILE A 117 8.26 25.54 23.75
N VAL A 118 9.46 26.12 23.81
CA VAL A 118 10.59 25.70 22.96
C VAL A 118 11.08 24.28 23.32
N LYS A 119 11.00 23.90 24.60
CA LYS A 119 11.37 22.55 25.06
C LYS A 119 10.36 21.48 24.65
N SER A 120 9.09 21.83 24.43
CA SER A 120 8.09 20.86 23.95
C SER A 120 8.23 20.61 22.44
N SER A 121 7.99 19.37 22.01
CA SER A 121 8.11 18.94 20.62
C SER A 121 6.73 18.57 20.06
N PRO A 122 6.17 19.35 19.11
CA PRO A 122 4.91 19.01 18.43
C PRO A 122 4.98 17.66 17.71
N LEU A 123 6.17 17.28 17.23
CA LEU A 123 6.37 16.00 16.55
C LEU A 123 6.21 14.80 17.50
N LYS A 124 6.62 14.95 18.76
CA LYS A 124 6.46 13.90 19.78
C LYS A 124 5.00 13.73 20.19
N GLU A 125 4.22 14.80 20.18
CA GLU A 125 2.78 14.76 20.43
C GLU A 125 2.04 14.16 19.22
N ALA A 126 2.39 14.58 18.00
CA ALA A 126 1.86 14.00 16.77
C ALA A 126 2.10 12.48 16.68
N GLU A 127 3.29 12.01 17.07
CA GLU A 127 3.63 10.59 17.08
C GLU A 127 2.65 9.78 17.95
N LYS A 128 2.34 10.27 19.16
CA LYS A 128 1.37 9.62 20.05
C LYS A 128 -0.02 9.55 19.44
N ILE A 129 -0.45 10.63 18.78
CA ILE A 129 -1.77 10.67 18.12
C ILE A 129 -1.82 9.66 16.97
N ILE A 130 -0.77 9.57 16.15
CA ILE A 130 -0.68 8.59 15.05
C ILE A 130 -0.65 7.15 15.58
N GLN A 131 0.06 6.89 16.68
CA GLN A 131 0.04 5.59 17.33
C GLN A 131 -1.38 5.25 17.81
N ALA A 132 -2.07 6.20 18.42
CA ALA A 132 -3.44 6.01 18.88
C ALA A 132 -4.42 5.74 17.73
N LEU A 133 -4.28 6.45 16.60
CA LEU A 133 -5.06 6.22 15.37
C LEU A 133 -4.84 4.84 14.74
N ASN A 134 -3.73 4.19 15.05
CA ASN A 134 -3.37 2.87 14.52
C ASN A 134 -3.69 1.72 15.48
N ASP A 135 -4.08 2.01 16.73
CA ASP A 135 -4.47 0.99 17.70
C ASP A 135 -5.94 0.59 17.50
N PRO A 136 -6.23 -0.67 17.15
CA PRO A 136 -7.61 -1.15 16.97
C PRO A 136 -8.43 -1.17 18.27
N ASN A 137 -7.82 -0.95 19.44
CA ASN A 137 -8.49 -0.96 20.75
C ASN A 137 -8.81 0.44 21.30
N ILE A 138 -8.41 1.51 20.60
CA ILE A 138 -8.65 2.89 21.03
C ILE A 138 -9.93 3.38 20.35
N GLU A 139 -11.04 3.40 21.09
CA GLU A 139 -12.33 3.90 20.60
C GLU A 139 -12.35 5.43 20.46
N LYS A 140 -11.54 6.16 21.24
CA LYS A 140 -11.49 7.63 21.24
C LYS A 140 -10.07 8.13 21.55
N ILE A 141 -9.65 9.16 20.83
CA ILE A 141 -8.41 9.89 21.10
C ILE A 141 -8.77 11.07 22.00
N GLU A 142 -8.28 11.05 23.23
CA GLU A 142 -8.40 12.18 24.16
C GLU A 142 -7.35 13.24 23.81
N PHE A 143 -7.78 14.50 23.73
CA PHE A 143 -6.98 15.68 23.45
C PHE A 143 -6.75 16.47 24.75
#